data_AF-A0A380Q6C2-F1
#
_entry.id   AF-A0A380Q6C2-F1
#
_cell.length_a   1.000
_cell.length_b   1.000
_cell.length_c   1.000
_cell.angle_alpha   90.00
_cell.angle_beta   90.00
_cell.angle_gamma   90.00
#
_symmetry.space_group_name_H-M   'P 1'
#
loop_
_entity.id
_entity.type
_entity.pdbx_description
1 polymer ?
#
loop_
_entity_poly.entity_id
_entity_poly.type
_entity_poly.pdbx_seq_one_letter_code
_entity_poly.pdbx_strand_id
1 'polypeptide(L)'
;MALSSAVKEQISQWYKALQQQIPDFISRAPQRQMIAEVAKTLSGDAGRHLAIEAPTGVGKTLSYLIPGIAVSRAENKPLVVSTANVALQDQIYSKDLPLLKKSFLT
;
A
#
# COMPACT_ATOMS: atom_id res chain seq x y z
N MET A 1 -16.42 3.85 -6.69
CA MET A 1 -17.28 2.78 -6.14
C MET A 1 -16.91 2.64 -4.68
N ALA A 2 -17.88 2.49 -3.77
CA ALA A 2 -17.58 2.35 -2.35
C ALA A 2 -16.55 1.23 -2.09
N LEU A 3 -15.54 1.48 -1.23
CA LEU A 3 -14.52 0.53 -0.83
C LEU A 3 -15.20 -0.68 -0.17
N SER A 4 -15.21 -1.80 -0.89
CA SER A 4 -15.94 -2.99 -0.48
C SER A 4 -15.38 -3.61 0.80
N SER A 5 -16.23 -4.32 1.54
CA SER A 5 -15.80 -5.08 2.73
C SER A 5 -14.70 -6.09 2.38
N ALA A 6 -14.80 -6.76 1.23
CA ALA A 6 -13.80 -7.69 0.74
C ALA A 6 -12.42 -7.04 0.56
N VAL A 7 -12.35 -5.84 -0.04
CA VAL A 7 -11.08 -5.12 -0.22
C VAL A 7 -10.50 -4.67 1.13
N LYS A 8 -11.34 -4.21 2.06
CA LYS A 8 -10.90 -3.84 3.42
C LYS A 8 -10.30 -5.04 4.16
N GLU A 9 -10.95 -6.18 4.07
CA GLU A 9 -10.49 -7.42 4.69
C GLU A 9 -9.18 -7.91 4.06
N GLN A 10 -9.08 -7.84 2.73
CA GLN A 10 -7.84 -8.19 2.01
C GLN A 10 -6.65 -7.31 2.45
N ILE A 11 -6.84 -5.98 2.52
CA ILE A 11 -5.82 -5.04 2.99
C ILE A 11 -5.38 -5.36 4.43
N SER A 12 -6.35 -5.67 5.31
CA SER A 12 -6.08 -6.02 6.70
C SER A 12 -5.27 -7.32 6.82
N GLN A 13 -5.64 -8.35 6.05
CA GLN A 13 -4.93 -9.63 6.00
C GLN A 13 -3.49 -9.44 5.48
N TRP A 14 -3.31 -8.69 4.40
CA TRP A 14 -1.99 -8.38 3.83
C TRP A 14 -1.09 -7.61 4.78
N TYR A 15 -1.65 -6.63 5.50
CA TYR A 15 -0.91 -5.89 6.51
C TYR A 15 -0.47 -6.77 7.69
N LYS A 16 -1.32 -7.73 8.12
CA LYS A 16 -0.96 -8.73 9.13
C LYS A 16 0.12 -9.69 8.63
N ALA A 17 0.05 -10.15 7.39
CA ALA A 17 1.06 -11.03 6.80
C ALA A 17 2.45 -10.38 6.77
N LEU A 18 2.53 -9.08 6.46
CA LEU A 18 3.79 -8.33 6.49
C LEU A 18 4.40 -8.23 7.89
N GLN A 19 3.57 -8.03 8.91
CA GLN A 19 4.03 -8.00 10.31
C GLN A 19 4.71 -9.31 10.72
N GLN A 20 4.27 -10.43 10.16
CA GLN A 20 4.81 -11.76 10.48
C GLN A 20 6.07 -12.09 9.67
N GLN A 21 6.23 -11.51 8.48
CA GLN A 21 7.34 -11.82 7.57
C GLN A 21 8.53 -10.86 7.66
N ILE A 22 8.33 -9.64 8.13
CA ILE A 22 9.39 -8.63 8.25
C ILE A 22 9.93 -8.68 9.69
N PRO A 23 11.20 -9.10 9.90
CA PRO A 23 11.84 -9.00 11.20
C PRO A 23 11.80 -7.55 11.70
N ASP A 24 11.54 -7.37 12.99
CA ASP A 24 11.47 -6.07 13.65
C ASP A 24 10.45 -5.10 13.01
N PHE A 25 9.37 -5.62 12.42
CA PHE A 25 8.31 -4.77 11.90
C PHE A 25 7.62 -3.97 13.01
N ILE A 26 7.74 -2.64 12.93
CA ILE A 26 7.09 -1.73 13.87
C ILE A 26 5.82 -1.16 13.22
N SER A 27 4.67 -1.65 13.67
CA SER A 27 3.36 -1.11 13.29
C SER A 27 3.15 0.27 13.89
N ARG A 28 2.82 1.27 13.07
CA ARG A 28 2.61 2.66 13.51
C ARG A 28 1.21 3.15 13.11
N ALA A 29 0.58 3.95 13.95
CA ALA A 29 -0.74 4.53 13.66
C ALA A 29 -0.76 5.36 12.35
N PRO A 30 0.25 6.21 12.04
CA PRO A 30 0.32 6.91 10.76
C PRO A 30 0.35 5.98 9.54
N GLN A 31 0.95 4.79 9.66
CA GLN A 31 1.01 3.82 8.58
C GLN A 31 -0.40 3.30 8.24
N ARG A 32 -1.17 2.93 9.26
CA ARG A 32 -2.56 2.47 9.12
C ARG A 32 -3.48 3.57 8.61
N GLN A 33 -3.27 4.80 9.07
CA GLN A 33 -4.03 5.96 8.59
C GLN A 33 -3.76 6.21 7.11
N MET A 34 -2.49 6.23 6.68
CA MET A 34 -2.14 6.39 5.27
C MET A 34 -2.72 5.27 4.40
N ILE A 35 -2.70 4.02 4.86
CA ILE A 35 -3.32 2.89 4.15
C ILE A 35 -4.82 3.13 3.94
N ALA A 36 -5.53 3.56 4.99
CA ALA A 36 -6.96 3.81 4.93
C ALA A 36 -7.31 4.96 3.98
N GLU A 37 -6.60 6.08 4.06
CA GLU A 37 -6.84 7.23 3.21
C GLU A 37 -6.53 6.94 1.73
N VAL A 38 -5.41 6.25 1.45
CA VAL A 38 -5.09 5.81 0.09
C VAL A 38 -6.16 4.87 -0.47
N ALA A 39 -6.63 3.89 0.32
CA ALA A 39 -7.68 2.97 -0.12
C ALA A 39 -8.98 3.70 -0.48
N LYS A 40 -9.44 4.61 0.39
CA LYS A 40 -10.68 5.40 0.18
C LYS A 40 -10.57 6.30 -1.05
N THR A 41 -9.44 6.98 -1.25
CA THR A 41 -9.29 7.87 -2.41
C THR A 41 -9.21 7.07 -3.71
N LEU A 42 -8.46 5.97 -3.74
CA LEU A 42 -8.33 5.17 -4.96
C LEU A 42 -9.63 4.46 -5.35
N SER A 43 -10.49 4.07 -4.41
CA SER A 43 -11.82 3.53 -4.71
C SER A 43 -12.83 4.60 -5.13
N GLY A 44 -12.51 5.88 -4.93
CA GLY A 44 -13.42 7.00 -5.18
C GLY A 44 -14.46 7.21 -4.06
N ASP A 45 -14.18 6.74 -2.84
CA ASP A 45 -15.01 7.00 -1.65
C ASP A 45 -14.76 8.39 -1.08
N ALA A 46 -13.55 8.92 -1.28
CA ALA A 46 -13.10 10.17 -0.67
C ALA A 46 -12.30 11.03 -1.65
N GLY A 47 -12.92 12.13 -2.08
CA GLY A 47 -12.30 13.15 -2.92
C GLY A 47 -11.84 12.63 -4.29
N ARG A 48 -11.15 13.49 -5.03
CA ARG A 48 -10.56 13.15 -6.34
C ARG A 48 -9.07 12.80 -6.21
N HIS A 49 -8.36 13.51 -5.34
CA HIS A 49 -6.92 13.42 -5.13
C HIS A 49 -6.61 13.49 -3.65
N LEU A 50 -5.50 12.87 -3.25
CA LEU A 50 -5.02 12.81 -1.88
C LEU A 50 -3.57 13.28 -1.84
N ALA A 51 -3.29 14.28 -1.01
CA ALA A 51 -1.95 14.72 -0.68
C ALA A 51 -1.65 14.32 0.77
N ILE A 52 -0.62 13.50 0.97
CA ILE A 52 -0.17 13.06 2.29
C ILE A 52 1.31 13.37 2.44
N GLU A 53 1.64 14.14 3.47
CA GLU A 53 2.99 14.19 3.97
C GLU A 53 3.25 13.02 4.90
N ALA A 54 4.41 12.40 4.73
CA ALA A 54 4.88 11.39 5.67
C ALA A 54 6.37 11.65 5.96
N PRO A 55 6.87 11.44 7.17
CA PRO A 55 8.31 11.52 7.43
C PRO A 55 9.07 10.33 6.83
N THR A 56 10.40 10.40 6.74
CA THR A 56 11.24 9.24 6.44
C THR A 56 11.11 8.16 7.54
N GLY A 57 11.34 6.89 7.20
CA GLY A 57 11.33 5.79 8.18
C GLY A 57 9.96 5.31 8.67
N VAL A 58 8.85 5.93 8.26
CA VAL A 58 7.49 5.52 8.71
C VAL A 58 6.87 4.36 7.91
N GLY A 59 7.57 3.82 6.91
CA GLY A 59 7.04 2.75 6.06
C GLY A 59 6.06 3.22 4.98
N LYS A 60 6.31 4.40 4.39
CA LYS A 60 5.50 5.02 3.31
C LYS A 60 5.21 4.08 2.16
N THR A 61 6.25 3.38 1.68
CA THR A 61 6.15 2.57 0.46
C THR A 61 5.08 1.50 0.61
N LEU A 62 5.13 0.73 1.69
CA LEU A 62 4.11 -0.28 2.01
C LEU A 62 2.72 0.35 2.18
N SER A 63 2.67 1.57 2.74
CA SER A 63 1.41 2.24 3.04
C SER A 63 0.61 2.66 1.80
N TYR A 64 1.27 2.93 0.67
CA TYR A 64 0.57 3.16 -0.60
C TYR A 64 0.49 1.90 -1.47
N LEU A 65 1.46 0.98 -1.38
CA LEU A 65 1.46 -0.23 -2.21
C LEU A 65 0.37 -1.22 -1.82
N ILE A 66 0.18 -1.49 -0.51
CA ILE A 66 -0.83 -2.46 -0.04
C ILE A 66 -2.25 -2.08 -0.53
N PRO A 67 -2.78 -0.88 -0.20
CA PRO A 67 -4.11 -0.50 -0.66
C PRO A 67 -4.15 -0.27 -2.18
N GLY A 68 -3.07 0.27 -2.77
CA GLY A 68 -3.00 0.51 -4.21
C GLY A 68 -3.15 -0.78 -5.02
N ILE A 69 -2.45 -1.85 -4.63
CA ILE A 69 -2.54 -3.15 -5.32
C ILE A 69 -3.90 -3.80 -5.08
N ALA A 70 -4.44 -3.70 -3.86
CA ALA A 70 -5.75 -4.27 -3.53
C ALA A 70 -6.86 -3.65 -4.38
N VAL A 71 -6.90 -2.32 -4.45
CA VAL A 71 -7.88 -1.58 -5.26
C VAL A 71 -7.65 -1.81 -6.75
N SER A 72 -6.39 -1.78 -7.20
CA SER A 72 -6.01 -2.07 -8.59
C SER A 72 -6.53 -3.44 -9.07
N ARG A 73 -6.36 -4.49 -8.26
CA ARG A 73 -6.87 -5.83 -8.57
C ARG A 73 -8.40 -5.88 -8.56
N ALA A 74 -9.03 -5.26 -7.57
CA ALA A 74 -10.49 -5.26 -7.44
C ALA A 74 -11.19 -4.51 -8.60
N GLU A 75 -10.57 -3.45 -9.12
CA GLU A 75 -11.11 -2.65 -10.22
C GLU A 75 -10.60 -3.06 -11.60
N ASN A 76 -9.70 -4.05 -11.68
CA ASN A 76 -9.01 -4.46 -12.91
C ASN A 76 -8.34 -3.28 -13.64
N LYS A 77 -7.62 -2.43 -12.89
CA LYS A 77 -6.91 -1.26 -13.41
C LYS A 77 -5.43 -1.33 -13.05
N PRO A 78 -4.52 -0.84 -13.92
CA PRO A 78 -3.11 -0.81 -13.58
C PRO A 78 -2.82 0.18 -12.43
N LEU A 79 -2.00 -0.24 -11.46
CA LEU A 79 -1.39 0.66 -10.48
C LEU A 79 -0.09 1.23 -11.04
N VAL A 80 -0.02 2.55 -11.20
CA VAL A 80 1.21 3.25 -11.59
C VAL A 80 1.81 3.94 -10.38
N VAL A 81 3.05 3.60 -10.04
CA VAL A 81 3.83 4.25 -8.98
C VAL A 81 4.95 5.06 -9.63
N SER A 82 4.96 6.37 -9.42
CA SER A 82 5.98 7.29 -9.94
C SER A 82 6.84 7.83 -8.81
N THR A 83 8.14 7.95 -9.05
CA THR A 83 9.13 8.43 -8.07
C THR A 83 10.27 9.20 -8.76
N ALA A 84 11.08 9.91 -7.99
CA ALA A 84 11.94 10.98 -8.49
C ALA A 84 13.12 10.53 -9.37
N ASN A 85 13.68 9.35 -9.15
CA ASN A 85 14.87 8.88 -9.89
C ASN A 85 14.95 7.35 -9.95
N VAL A 86 15.88 6.84 -10.76
CA VAL A 86 16.07 5.40 -11.03
C VAL A 86 16.41 4.62 -9.75
N ALA A 87 17.26 5.16 -8.87
CA ALA A 87 17.62 4.47 -7.62
C ALA A 87 16.40 4.21 -6.72
N LEU A 88 15.46 5.17 -6.64
CA LEU A 88 14.20 4.99 -5.91
C LEU A 88 13.26 4.02 -6.62
N GLN A 89 13.27 3.98 -7.96
CA GLN A 89 12.52 2.98 -8.73
C GLN A 89 13.06 1.57 -8.44
N ASP A 90 14.38 1.39 -8.47
CA ASP A 90 15.05 0.12 -8.19
C ASP A 90 14.79 -0.36 -6.77
N GLN A 91 14.72 0.55 -5.80
CA GLN A 91 14.33 0.21 -4.44
C GLN A 91 12.91 -0.40 -4.40
N ILE A 92 11.94 0.25 -5.04
CA ILE A 92 10.56 -0.24 -5.09
C ILE A 92 10.50 -1.58 -5.83
N TYR A 93 11.15 -1.67 -6.99
CA TYR A 93 11.09 -2.82 -7.88
C TYR A 93 11.83 -4.05 -7.35
N SER A 94 13.02 -3.87 -6.79
CA SER A 94 13.92 -4.97 -6.41
C SER A 94 13.84 -5.34 -4.93
N LYS A 95 13.24 -4.49 -4.08
CA LYS A 95 13.10 -4.76 -2.64
C LYS A 95 11.64 -4.79 -2.20
N ASP A 96 10.91 -3.70 -2.39
CA ASP A 96 9.56 -3.57 -1.84
C ASP A 96 8.55 -4.52 -2.51
N LEU A 97 8.50 -4.57 -3.85
CA LEU A 97 7.59 -5.47 -4.57
C LEU A 97 7.89 -6.97 -4.34
N PRO A 98 9.16 -7.43 -4.38
CA PRO A 98 9.48 -8.82 -4.06
C PRO A 98 9.11 -9.21 -2.63
N LEU A 99 9.22 -8.29 -1.66
CA LEU A 99 8.76 -8.49 -0.30
C LEU A 99 7.24 -8.74 -0.27
N LEU A 100 6.46 -7.85 -0.89
CA LEU A 100 5.00 -8.02 -0.97
C LEU A 100 4.61 -9.32 -1.70
N LYS A 101 5.38 -9.70 -2.72
CA LYS A 101 5.17 -10.95 -3.48
C LYS A 101 5.33 -12.19 -2.62
N LYS A 102 6.34 -12.22 -1.74
CA LYS A 102 6.53 -13.30 -0.76
C LYS A 102 5.47 -13.30 0.33
N SER A 103 4.90 -12.14 0.65
CA SER A 103 3.90 -12.01 1.70
C SER A 103 2.51 -12.44 1.30
N PHE A 104 2.03 -12.02 0.11
CA PHE A 104 0.63 -12.25 -0.25
C PHE A 104 0.26 -12.01 -1.73
N LEU A 105 1.21 -11.65 -2.61
CA LEU A 105 0.88 -11.44 -4.04
C LEU A 105 1.03 -12.69 -4.91
N THR A 106 1.13 -13.88 -4.31
CA THR A 106 1.02 -15.17 -5.00
C THR A 106 -0.27 -15.28 -5.80
#